data_AF-A0A2D9LZT0-F1
#
_entry.id   AF-A0A2D9LZT0-F1
#
_cell.length_a   1.000
_cell.length_b   1.000
_cell.length_c   1.000
_cell.angle_alpha   90.00
_cell.angle_beta   90.00
_cell.angle_gamma   90.00
#
_symmetry.space_group_name_H-M   'P 1'
#
loop_
_entity.id
_entity.type
_entity.pdbx_description
1 polymer ?
#
loop_
_entity_poly.entity_id
_entity_poly.type
_entity_poly.pdbx_seq_one_letter_code
_entity_poly.pdbx_strand_id
1 'polypeptide(L)'
;MVDQSSKHETTVPVDFGGEAFLETLNNNNVELVFINSGTDTFPIQEAAAKYQAEGKRTPKFILCPDETTAVAAAHGYFNATRKPQVVL
;
A
#
# COMPACT_ATOMS: atom_id res chain seq x y z
N MET A 1 -19.28 22.17 -10.79
CA MET A 1 -19.49 22.24 -9.34
C MET A 1 -18.55 21.23 -8.72
N VAL A 2 -17.38 21.66 -8.27
CA VAL A 2 -16.39 20.76 -7.66
C VAL A 2 -16.87 20.49 -6.25
N ASP A 3 -17.23 19.24 -5.97
CA ASP A 3 -17.54 18.76 -4.63
C ASP A 3 -16.29 18.94 -3.76
N GLN A 4 -16.29 19.98 -2.93
CA GLN A 4 -15.27 20.20 -1.91
C GLN A 4 -15.59 19.30 -0.72
N SER A 5 -15.52 17.98 -0.93
CA SER A 5 -15.49 17.02 0.16
C SER A 5 -14.33 17.39 1.07
N SER A 6 -14.64 17.67 2.34
CA SER A 6 -13.68 17.89 3.41
C SER A 6 -12.50 16.93 3.27
N LYS A 7 -11.28 17.45 3.08
CA LYS A 7 -10.07 16.63 3.17
C LYS A 7 -9.98 16.16 4.62
N HIS A 8 -10.24 14.87 4.85
CA HIS A 8 -10.01 14.25 6.16
C HIS A 8 -8.51 14.17 6.41
N GLU A 9 -7.97 15.21 7.05
CA GLU A 9 -6.59 15.23 7.51
C GLU A 9 -6.49 14.35 8.76
N THR A 10 -5.70 13.28 8.67
CA THR A 10 -5.50 12.31 9.75
C THR A 10 -4.03 12.30 10.14
N THR A 11 -3.74 12.56 11.41
CA THR A 11 -2.37 12.49 11.96
C THR A 11 -2.19 11.14 12.66
N VAL A 12 -1.19 10.38 12.24
CA VAL A 12 -0.86 9.07 12.82
C VAL A 12 0.61 9.10 13.25
N PRO A 13 0.97 8.75 14.51
CA PRO A 13 2.35 8.67 14.92
C PRO A 13 3.03 7.46 14.25
N VAL A 14 4.20 7.70 13.65
CA VAL A 14 5.03 6.70 12.97
C VAL A 14 6.50 6.95 13.28
N ASP A 15 7.32 5.91 13.32
CA ASP A 15 8.76 6.02 13.62
C ASP A 15 9.56 6.34 12.35
N PHE A 16 9.16 5.76 11.20
CA PHE A 16 9.89 5.86 9.93
C PHE A 16 8.98 6.05 8.71
N GLY A 17 9.55 6.47 7.59
CA GLY A 17 8.81 6.73 6.34
C GLY A 17 8.06 5.51 5.78
N GLY A 18 8.59 4.29 5.94
CA GLY A 18 7.91 3.06 5.52
C GLY A 18 6.59 2.84 6.26
N GLU A 19 6.54 3.16 7.56
CA GLU A 19 5.31 3.11 8.36
C GLU A 19 4.33 4.20 7.93
N ALA A 20 4.82 5.42 7.68
CA ALA A 20 3.99 6.51 7.17
C ALA A 20 3.32 6.15 5.83
N PHE A 21 4.05 5.45 4.97
CA PHE A 21 3.54 4.93 3.71
C PHE A 21 2.44 3.89 3.94
N LEU A 22 2.66 2.90 4.82
CA LEU A 22 1.64 1.89 5.15
C LEU A 22 0.38 2.48 5.80
N GLU A 23 0.52 3.46 6.70
CA GLU A 23 -0.63 4.17 7.27
C GLU A 23 -1.43 4.89 6.19
N THR A 24 -0.75 5.48 5.20
CA THR A 24 -1.42 6.09 4.05
C THR A 24 -2.19 5.05 3.25
N LEU A 25 -1.61 3.87 3.01
CA LEU A 25 -2.28 2.78 2.30
C LEU A 25 -3.52 2.27 3.08
N ASN A 26 -3.36 2.07 4.38
CA ASN A 26 -4.45 1.68 5.27
C ASN A 26 -5.58 2.70 5.25
N ASN A 27 -5.29 3.99 5.43
CA ASN A 27 -6.29 5.05 5.45
C ASN A 27 -7.04 5.19 4.11
N ASN A 28 -6.43 4.78 3.01
CA ASN A 28 -7.04 4.75 1.68
C ASN A 28 -7.66 3.40 1.30
N ASN A 29 -7.79 2.47 2.25
CA ASN A 29 -8.38 1.15 2.03
C ASN A 29 -7.70 0.31 0.92
N VAL A 30 -6.39 0.44 0.79
CA VAL A 30 -5.59 -0.46 -0.05
C VAL A 30 -5.55 -1.83 0.60
N GLU A 31 -5.91 -2.86 -0.17
CA GLU A 31 -5.94 -4.24 0.30
C GLU A 31 -4.69 -5.01 -0.11
N LEU A 32 -4.16 -4.71 -1.29
CA LEU A 32 -3.05 -5.43 -1.92
C LEU A 32 -1.94 -4.46 -2.35
N VAL A 33 -0.70 -4.89 -2.16
CA VAL A 33 0.50 -4.27 -2.71
C VAL A 33 1.17 -5.30 -3.61
N PHE A 34 1.26 -5.02 -4.91
CA PHE A 34 2.00 -5.85 -5.86
C PHE A 34 3.44 -5.35 -5.90
N ILE A 35 4.40 -6.17 -5.50
CA ILE A 35 5.77 -5.72 -5.26
C ILE A 35 6.79 -6.48 -6.09
N ASN A 36 7.61 -5.77 -6.85
CA ASN A 36 8.93 -6.22 -7.25
C ASN A 36 9.93 -5.83 -6.15
N SER A 37 10.53 -6.82 -5.47
CA SER A 37 11.40 -6.52 -4.32
C SER A 37 12.75 -5.97 -4.79
N GLY A 38 13.17 -4.88 -4.16
CA GLY A 38 14.40 -4.16 -4.49
C GLY A 38 14.98 -3.49 -3.25
N THR A 39 16.22 -3.01 -3.37
CA THR A 39 16.91 -2.30 -2.28
C THR A 39 16.32 -0.92 -1.99
N ASP A 40 15.43 -0.43 -2.83
CA ASP A 40 14.65 0.79 -2.65
C ASP A 40 13.31 0.53 -1.94
N THR A 41 12.78 -0.68 -2.02
CA THR A 41 11.51 -1.08 -1.38
C THR A 41 11.67 -1.75 -0.02
N PHE A 42 12.91 -2.01 0.44
CA PHE A 42 13.16 -2.64 1.74
C PHE A 42 12.52 -1.92 2.95
N PRO A 43 12.49 -0.57 3.06
CA PRO A 43 11.96 0.08 4.25
C PRO A 43 10.45 -0.16 4.42
N ILE A 44 9.72 -0.32 3.32
CA ILE A 44 8.28 -0.63 3.33
C ILE A 44 8.07 -2.08 3.75
N GLN A 45 8.92 -3.00 3.31
CA GLN A 45 8.87 -4.42 3.69
C GLN A 45 9.17 -4.61 5.19
N GLU A 46 10.15 -3.90 5.73
CA GLU A 46 10.46 -3.91 7.17
C GLU A 46 9.31 -3.35 8.01
N ALA A 47 8.73 -2.21 7.59
CA ALA A 47 7.56 -1.64 8.25
C ALA A 47 6.36 -2.61 8.20
N ALA A 48 6.15 -3.30 7.08
CA ALA A 48 5.07 -4.27 6.94
C ALA A 48 5.29 -5.48 7.86
N ALA A 49 6.52 -5.98 7.96
CA ALA A 49 6.87 -7.06 8.87
C ALA A 49 6.65 -6.67 10.33
N LYS A 50 7.07 -5.45 10.72
CA LYS A 50 6.81 -4.90 12.07
C LYS A 50 5.31 -4.84 12.36
N TYR A 51 4.52 -4.26 11.45
CA TYR A 51 3.07 -4.12 11.65
C TYR A 51 2.38 -5.48 11.75
N GLN A 52 2.76 -6.45 10.92
CA GLN A 52 2.25 -7.82 11.00
C GLN A 52 2.58 -8.47 12.35
N ALA A 53 3.81 -8.31 12.85
CA ALA A 53 4.23 -8.83 14.15
C ALA A 53 3.47 -8.18 15.32
N GLU A 54 3.12 -6.90 15.19
CA GLU A 54 2.30 -6.16 16.16
C GLU A 54 0.79 -6.41 16.03
N GLY A 55 0.35 -7.19 15.04
CA GLY A 55 -1.07 -7.41 14.75
C GLY A 55 -1.79 -6.17 14.19
N LYS A 56 -1.04 -5.17 13.71
CA LYS A 56 -1.59 -3.99 13.05
C LYS A 56 -2.10 -4.33 11.67
N ARG A 57 -3.10 -3.57 11.22
CA ARG A 57 -3.61 -3.68 9.85
C ARG A 57 -2.48 -3.41 8.86
N THR A 58 -2.32 -4.32 7.92
CA THR A 58 -1.29 -4.24 6.88
C THR A 58 -1.88 -4.76 5.57
N PRO A 59 -1.70 -4.08 4.42
CA PRO A 59 -2.07 -4.63 3.13
C PRO A 59 -1.36 -5.95 2.87
N LYS A 60 -1.96 -6.83 2.09
CA LYS A 60 -1.31 -8.08 1.68
C LYS A 60 -0.31 -7.80 0.57
N PHE A 61 0.94 -8.24 0.75
CA PHE A 61 1.98 -8.13 -0.26
C PHE A 61 1.91 -9.34 -1.21
N ILE A 62 1.87 -9.06 -2.51
CA ILE A 62 1.89 -10.04 -3.60
C ILE A 62 3.20 -9.88 -4.35
N LEU A 63 4.08 -10.88 -4.26
CA LEU A 63 5.37 -10.85 -4.93
C LEU A 63 5.19 -10.95 -6.46
N CYS A 64 5.75 -9.99 -7.17
CA CYS A 64 5.77 -9.89 -8.62
C CYS A 64 7.19 -9.53 -9.09
N PRO A 65 8.06 -10.53 -9.35
CA PRO A 65 9.46 -10.29 -9.73
C PRO A 65 9.67 -9.56 -11.07
N ASP A 66 8.61 -9.41 -11.85
CA ASP A 66 8.59 -8.72 -13.14
C ASP A 66 7.59 -7.56 -13.07
N GLU A 67 8.03 -6.37 -13.48
CA GLU A 67 7.25 -5.13 -13.35
C GLU A 67 5.99 -5.17 -14.21
N THR A 68 6.07 -5.79 -15.40
CA THR A 68 4.92 -5.92 -16.30
C THR A 68 3.83 -6.77 -15.66
N THR A 69 4.23 -7.85 -14.98
CA THR A 69 3.33 -8.71 -14.22
C THR A 69 2.66 -7.96 -13.07
N ALA A 70 3.42 -7.16 -12.31
CA ALA A 70 2.88 -6.36 -11.20
C ALA A 70 1.82 -5.36 -11.68
N VAL A 71 2.12 -4.61 -12.74
CA VAL A 71 1.19 -3.63 -13.33
C VAL A 71 -0.05 -4.30 -13.92
N ALA A 72 0.12 -5.42 -14.65
CA ALA A 72 -1.01 -6.16 -15.21
C ALA A 72 -1.95 -6.70 -14.12
N ALA A 73 -1.39 -7.25 -13.03
CA ALA A 73 -2.15 -7.76 -11.91
C ALA A 73 -2.93 -6.64 -11.18
N ALA A 74 -2.27 -5.51 -10.90
CA ALA A 74 -2.92 -4.34 -10.31
C ALA A 74 -4.07 -3.83 -11.19
N HIS A 75 -3.85 -3.68 -12.49
CA HIS A 75 -4.88 -3.23 -13.43
C HIS A 75 -6.07 -4.19 -13.48
N GLY A 76 -5.83 -5.51 -13.55
CA GLY A 76 -6.88 -6.53 -13.51
C GLY A 76 -7.69 -6.47 -12.21
N TYR A 77 -7.02 -6.34 -11.07
CA TYR A 77 -7.69 -6.26 -9.77
C TYR A 77 -8.52 -4.99 -9.62
N PHE A 78 -8.05 -3.85 -10.14
CA PHE A 78 -8.87 -2.63 -10.22
C PHE A 78 -10.13 -2.87 -11.06
N ASN A 79 -10.01 -3.47 -12.24
CA ASN A 79 -11.16 -3.72 -13.11
C ASN A 79 -12.22 -4.61 -12.45
N ALA A 80 -11.79 -5.59 -11.66
CA ALA A 80 -12.68 -6.50 -10.94
C ALA A 80 -13.31 -5.89 -9.67
N THR A 81 -12.57 -5.08 -8.91
CA THR A 81 -12.97 -4.66 -7.55
C THR A 81 -13.28 -3.18 -7.39
N ARG A 82 -12.79 -2.34 -8.31
CA ARG A 82 -12.81 -0.87 -8.24
C ARG A 82 -12.15 -0.28 -6.98
N LYS A 83 -11.26 -1.03 -6.33
CA LYS A 83 -10.51 -0.57 -5.15
C LYS A 83 -9.16 0.07 -5.55
N PRO A 84 -8.57 0.95 -4.73
CA PRO A 84 -7.24 1.50 -4.99
C PRO A 84 -6.15 0.44 -5.08
N GLN A 85 -5.19 0.62 -5.99
CA GLN A 85 -4.10 -0.31 -6.26
C GLN A 85 -2.74 0.33 -6.01
N VAL A 86 -1.78 -0.47 -5.57
CA VAL A 86 -0.39 -0.07 -5.37
C VAL A 86 0.53 -1.08 -6.04
N VAL A 87 1.45 -0.57 -6.84
CA VAL A 87 2.59 -1.30 -7.40
C VAL A 87 3.85 -0.67 -6.83
N LEU A 88 4.77 -1.50 -6.33
CA LEU A 88 6.08 -1.12 -5.83
C LEU A 88 7.17 -1.89 -6.58
#